data_AF-A0A1Y4F4J7-F1
#
_entry.id   AF-A0A1Y4F4J7-F1
#
_cell.length_a   1.000
_cell.length_b   1.000
_cell.length_c   1.000
_cell.angle_alpha   90.00
_cell.angle_beta   90.00
_cell.angle_gamma   90.00
#
_symmetry.space_group_name_H-M   'P 1'
#
loop_
_entity.id
_entity.type
_entity.pdbx_description
1 polymer ?
#
loop_
_entity_poly.entity_id
_entity_poly.type
_entity_poly.pdbx_seq_one_letter_code
_entity_poly.pdbx_strand_id
1 'polypeptide(L)'
;MRLISQNGKYSFPFENVIVEIMDNNIFVCTGTGQPFKAAEYTSLEQAQKAMQMLHECYTGMLYMRNADFGKDVDVKERLKESMRQGIGFITVFDTEENVKIEPMNIVFRFPKEDEV
;
A
#
# COMPACT_ATOMS: atom_id res chain seq x y z
N MET A 1 3.99 -6.13 -0.28
CA MET A 1 3.28 -5.20 0.65
C MET A 1 2.55 -6.01 1.70
N ARG A 2 2.31 -5.49 2.91
CA ARG A 2 1.42 -6.11 3.90
C ARG A 2 0.07 -5.41 3.96
N LEU A 3 -0.99 -6.18 3.84
CA LEU A 3 -2.35 -5.74 4.13
C LEU A 3 -2.66 -5.94 5.60
N ILE A 4 -3.30 -4.96 6.23
CA ILE A 4 -3.81 -5.03 7.59
C ILE A 4 -5.31 -4.75 7.54
N SER A 5 -6.12 -5.58 8.19
CA SER A 5 -7.55 -5.33 8.30
C SER A 5 -7.81 -3.98 8.99
N GLN A 6 -8.95 -3.37 8.72
CA GLN A 6 -9.37 -2.08 9.27
C GLN A 6 -9.28 -2.04 10.80
N ASN A 7 -9.62 -3.15 11.46
CA ASN A 7 -9.53 -3.33 12.92
C ASN A 7 -8.15 -3.80 13.43
N GLY A 8 -7.16 -3.98 12.56
CA GLY A 8 -5.80 -4.40 12.91
C GLY A 8 -5.62 -5.88 13.25
N LYS A 9 -6.69 -6.68 13.26
CA LYS A 9 -6.65 -8.08 13.72
C LYS A 9 -5.93 -9.03 12.76
N TYR A 10 -6.03 -8.77 11.46
CA TYR A 10 -5.48 -9.65 10.44
C TYR A 10 -4.36 -8.95 9.66
N SER A 11 -3.31 -9.71 9.33
CA SER A 11 -2.20 -9.27 8.50
C SER A 11 -1.91 -10.29 7.41
N PHE A 12 -1.82 -9.83 6.17
CA PHE A 12 -1.60 -10.68 5.01
C PHE A 12 -0.48 -10.14 4.13
N PRO A 13 0.36 -10.99 3.53
CA PRO A 13 1.19 -10.58 2.41
C PRO A 13 0.30 -10.38 1.18
N PHE A 14 0.33 -9.17 0.60
CA PHE A 14 -0.52 -8.77 -0.53
C PHE A 14 -0.40 -9.73 -1.72
N GLU A 15 0.82 -10.20 -1.98
CA GLU A 15 1.16 -11.06 -3.11
C GLU A 15 0.58 -12.49 -3.01
N ASN A 16 0.09 -12.90 -1.83
CA ASN A 16 -0.44 -14.26 -1.60
C ASN A 16 -1.94 -14.29 -1.33
N VAL A 17 -2.65 -13.19 -1.58
CA VAL A 17 -4.08 -13.09 -1.32
C VAL A 17 -4.83 -12.48 -2.49
N ILE A 18 -6.11 -12.78 -2.54
CA ILE A 18 -7.07 -12.10 -3.42
C ILE A 18 -7.85 -11.13 -2.55
N VAL A 19 -8.01 -9.88 -3.01
CA VAL A 19 -8.84 -8.88 -2.34
C VAL A 19 -10.07 -8.65 -3.22
N GLU A 20 -11.26 -8.75 -2.65
CA GLU A 20 -12.51 -8.55 -3.38
C GLU A 20 -13.49 -7.67 -2.60
N ILE A 21 -14.32 -6.93 -3.33
CA ILE A 21 -15.46 -6.21 -2.76
C ILE A 21 -16.70 -7.08 -2.92
N MET A 22 -17.42 -7.30 -1.81
CA MET A 22 -18.75 -7.91 -1.81
C MET A 22 -19.70 -6.96 -1.09
N ASP A 23 -20.67 -6.41 -1.83
CA ASP A 23 -21.51 -5.29 -1.40
C ASP A 23 -20.66 -4.09 -0.93
N ASN A 24 -20.73 -3.74 0.35
CA ASN A 24 -19.99 -2.66 1.01
C ASN A 24 -18.82 -3.17 1.89
N ASN A 25 -18.44 -4.44 1.74
CA ASN A 25 -17.39 -5.08 2.52
C ASN A 25 -16.21 -5.45 1.64
N ILE A 26 -15.01 -5.37 2.22
CA ILE A 26 -13.79 -5.86 1.59
C ILE A 26 -13.39 -7.17 2.25
N PHE A 27 -13.24 -8.20 1.42
CA PHE A 27 -12.79 -9.52 1.83
C PHE A 27 -11.37 -9.79 1.32
N VAL A 28 -10.61 -10.49 2.15
CA VAL A 28 -9.29 -11.02 1.81
C VAL A 28 -9.38 -12.54 1.80
N CYS A 29 -9.17 -13.12 0.64
CA CYS A 29 -9.23 -14.55 0.39
C CYS A 29 -7.81 -15.12 0.32
N THR A 30 -7.60 -16.20 1.05
CA THR A 30 -6.35 -16.99 0.99
C THR A 30 -6.63 -18.27 0.19
N GLY A 31 -5.62 -18.85 -0.45
CA GLY A 31 -5.80 -20.02 -1.32
C GLY A 31 -6.35 -21.28 -0.65
N THR A 32 -6.50 -21.31 0.69
CA THR A 32 -6.90 -22.52 1.43
C THR A 32 -7.84 -22.25 2.61
N GLY A 33 -8.64 -21.17 2.59
CA GLY A 33 -9.46 -20.82 3.76
C GLY A 33 -10.73 -20.03 3.46
N GLN A 34 -11.52 -19.81 4.51
CA GLN A 34 -12.67 -18.91 4.45
C GLN A 34 -12.19 -17.46 4.23
N PRO A 35 -12.94 -16.65 3.46
CA PRO A 35 -12.65 -15.22 3.29
C PRO A 35 -12.60 -14.50 4.64
N PHE A 36 -11.60 -13.64 4.82
CA PHE A 36 -11.50 -12.77 5.99
C PHE A 36 -12.14 -11.43 5.65
N LYS A 37 -13.16 -11.02 6.40
CA LYS A 37 -13.67 -9.65 6.30
C LYS A 37 -12.58 -8.68 6.80
N ALA A 38 -11.97 -7.96 5.88
CA ALA A 38 -10.84 -7.07 6.15
C ALA A 38 -11.30 -5.64 6.44
N ALA A 39 -12.39 -5.19 5.83
CA ALA A 39 -13.02 -3.91 6.11
C ALA A 39 -14.53 -3.96 5.85
N GLU A 40 -15.25 -3.08 6.52
CA GLU A 40 -16.69 -2.87 6.35
C GLU A 40 -16.92 -1.36 6.29
N TYR A 41 -17.73 -0.92 5.32
CA TYR A 41 -18.05 0.48 5.09
C TYR A 41 -19.56 0.70 5.04
N THR A 42 -20.05 1.92 5.22
CA THR A 42 -21.51 2.16 5.15
C THR A 42 -22.05 2.06 3.72
N SER A 43 -21.21 2.34 2.70
CA SER A 43 -21.60 2.33 1.30
C SER A 43 -20.62 1.58 0.39
N LEU A 44 -21.12 1.11 -0.75
CA LEU A 44 -20.29 0.54 -1.82
C LEU A 44 -19.27 1.55 -2.35
N GLU A 45 -19.63 2.84 -2.43
CA GLU A 45 -18.73 3.90 -2.91
C GLU A 45 -17.49 4.03 -2.02
N GLN A 46 -17.68 3.99 -0.69
CA GLN A 46 -16.56 4.00 0.26
C GLN A 46 -15.71 2.74 0.14
N ALA A 47 -16.31 1.57 -0.02
CA ALA A 47 -15.56 0.33 -0.25
C ALA A 47 -14.73 0.40 -1.54
N GLN A 48 -15.28 0.97 -2.62
CA GLN A 48 -14.56 1.20 -3.88
C GLN A 48 -13.40 2.18 -3.71
N LYS A 49 -13.60 3.28 -2.97
CA LYS A 49 -12.54 4.26 -2.70
C LYS A 49 -11.41 3.68 -1.86
N ALA A 50 -11.72 2.87 -0.85
CA ALA A 50 -10.72 2.15 -0.07
C ALA A 50 -9.90 1.17 -0.95
N MET A 51 -10.56 0.49 -1.90
CA MET A 51 -9.89 -0.38 -2.87
C MET A 51 -9.02 0.41 -3.86
N GLN A 52 -9.45 1.60 -4.29
CA GLN A 52 -8.64 2.51 -5.09
C GLN A 52 -7.37 2.93 -4.33
N MET A 53 -7.49 3.35 -3.07
CA MET A 53 -6.34 3.72 -2.23
C MET A 53 -5.34 2.55 -2.08
N LEU A 54 -5.84 1.32 -2.00
CA LEU A 54 -5.00 0.12 -2.00
C LEU A 54 -4.22 -0.02 -3.32
N HIS A 55 -4.87 0.14 -4.46
CA HIS A 55 -4.22 0.08 -5.78
C HIS A 55 -3.20 1.20 -5.99
N GLU A 56 -3.49 2.41 -5.52
CA GLU A 56 -2.56 3.55 -5.54
C GLU A 56 -1.33 3.27 -4.67
N CYS A 57 -1.51 2.73 -3.46
CA CYS A 57 -0.40 2.34 -2.60
C CYS A 57 0.48 1.25 -3.25
N TYR A 58 -0.13 0.24 -3.89
CA TYR A 58 0.60 -0.82 -4.56
C TYR A 58 1.35 -0.35 -5.82
N THR A 59 0.73 0.52 -6.63
CA THR A 59 1.38 1.09 -7.82
C THR A 59 2.50 2.06 -7.43
N GLY A 60 2.31 2.88 -6.40
CA GLY A 60 3.37 3.72 -5.81
C GLY A 60 4.54 2.89 -5.29
N MET A 61 4.28 1.77 -4.61
CA MET A 61 5.31 0.80 -4.22
C MET A 61 6.13 0.31 -5.41
N LEU A 62 5.46 -0.12 -6.48
CA LEU A 62 6.12 -0.66 -7.67
C LEU A 62 6.97 0.42 -8.36
N TYR A 63 6.46 1.66 -8.43
CA TYR A 63 7.18 2.79 -8.97
C TYR A 63 8.49 3.03 -8.22
N MET A 64 8.44 3.06 -6.88
CA MET A 64 9.63 3.28 -6.05
C MET A 64 10.64 2.14 -6.15
N ARG A 65 10.19 0.89 -6.31
CA ARG A 65 11.09 -0.27 -6.41
C ARG A 65 11.88 -0.31 -7.71
N ASN A 66 11.34 0.27 -8.78
CA ASN A 66 11.95 0.27 -10.11
C ASN A 66 12.56 1.64 -10.49
N ALA A 67 12.58 2.60 -9.56
CA ALA A 67 13.12 3.92 -9.82
C ALA A 67 14.66 3.90 -9.70
N ASP A 68 15.33 4.03 -10.85
CA ASP A 68 16.74 4.39 -10.93
C ASP A 68 16.81 5.93 -11.03
N PHE A 69 17.33 6.58 -9.99
CA PHE A 69 17.42 8.02 -9.93
C PHE A 69 18.75 8.45 -10.54
N GLY A 70 18.73 8.88 -11.80
CA GLY A 70 19.88 9.52 -12.43
C GLY A 70 20.31 10.80 -11.67
N LYS A 71 21.57 11.21 -11.86
CA LYS A 71 22.22 12.33 -11.14
C LYS A 71 21.46 13.67 -11.12
N ASP A 72 20.54 13.89 -12.06
CA ASP A 72 19.81 15.15 -12.23
C ASP A 72 18.42 15.18 -11.56
N VAL A 73 18.03 14.13 -10.83
CA VAL A 73 16.73 14.07 -10.17
C VAL A 73 16.84 14.59 -8.73
N ASP A 74 16.03 15.60 -8.37
CA ASP A 74 15.89 16.02 -6.97
C ASP A 74 15.14 14.94 -6.19
N VAL A 75 15.92 14.02 -5.64
CA VAL A 75 15.46 12.90 -4.83
C VAL A 75 14.59 13.41 -3.67
N LYS A 76 14.88 14.59 -3.08
CA LYS A 76 14.11 15.08 -1.91
C LYS A 76 12.69 15.49 -2.26
N GLU A 77 12.45 16.10 -3.42
CA GLU A 77 11.09 16.43 -3.86
C GLU A 77 10.26 15.18 -4.13
N ARG A 78 10.84 14.20 -4.84
CA ARG A 78 10.15 12.93 -5.12
C ARG A 78 9.89 12.09 -3.88
N LEU A 79 10.80 12.12 -2.90
CA LEU A 79 10.56 11.49 -1.61
C LEU A 79 9.43 12.16 -0.82
N LYS A 80 9.27 13.49 -0.93
CA LYS A 80 8.11 14.17 -0.33
C LYS A 80 6.81 13.77 -1.01
N GLU A 81 6.81 13.62 -2.34
CA GLU A 81 5.64 13.16 -3.08
C GLU A 81 5.24 11.73 -2.72
N SER A 82 6.22 10.81 -2.60
CA SER A 82 5.93 9.42 -2.22
C SER A 82 5.53 9.26 -0.74
N MET A 83 6.07 10.09 0.17
CA MET A 83 5.65 10.14 1.58
C MET A 83 4.20 10.59 1.73
N ARG A 84 3.69 11.47 0.85
CA ARG A 84 2.27 11.87 0.83
C ARG A 84 1.34 10.70 0.48
N GLN A 85 1.86 9.66 -0.18
CA GLN A 85 1.12 8.44 -0.51
C GLN A 85 1.28 7.33 0.57
N GLY A 86 1.83 7.65 1.74
CA GLY A 86 1.91 6.73 2.88
C GLY A 86 2.99 5.65 2.75
N ILE A 87 3.96 5.83 1.85
CA ILE A 87 5.02 4.84 1.61
C ILE A 87 6.22 5.14 2.51
N GLY A 88 6.54 4.22 3.42
CA GLY A 88 7.78 4.25 4.19
C GLY A 88 8.95 3.61 3.41
N PHE A 89 10.06 4.31 3.27
CA PHE A 89 11.27 3.83 2.59
C PHE A 89 12.53 4.20 3.38
N ILE A 90 13.60 3.43 3.22
CA ILE A 90 14.95 3.80 3.68
C ILE A 90 15.73 4.28 2.46
N THR A 91 16.35 5.44 2.59
CA THR A 91 17.33 5.94 1.64
C THR A 91 18.70 5.39 2.03
N VAL A 92 19.28 4.50 1.21
CA VAL A 92 20.64 3.99 1.38
C VAL A 92 21.56 4.71 0.40
N PHE A 93 22.57 5.40 0.90
CA PHE A 93 23.63 5.95 0.05
C PHE A 93 24.62 4.83 -0.26
N ASP A 94 24.64 4.38 -1.52
CA ASP A 94 25.55 3.30 -1.96
C ASP A 94 26.97 3.88 -2.23
N THR A 95 27.02 5.13 -2.68
CA THR A 95 28.21 6.01 -2.76
C THR A 95 27.81 7.47 -2.54
N GLU A 96 28.75 8.42 -2.49
CA GLU A 96 28.45 9.87 -2.39
C GLU A 96 27.55 10.40 -3.52
N GLU A 97 27.41 9.66 -4.64
CA GLU A 97 26.67 10.11 -5.83
C GLU A 97 25.40 9.31 -6.15
N ASN A 98 25.19 8.14 -5.55
CA ASN A 98 24.07 7.25 -5.88
C ASN A 98 23.18 7.02 -4.66
N VAL A 99 21.89 7.34 -4.83
CA VAL A 99 20.86 7.09 -3.82
C VAL A 99 20.06 5.86 -4.20
N LYS A 100 20.22 4.78 -3.43
CA LYS A 100 19.39 3.58 -3.54
C LYS A 100 18.21 3.72 -2.59
N ILE A 101 17.00 3.61 -3.12
CA ILE A 101 15.79 3.62 -2.29
C ILE A 101 15.35 2.19 -2.08
N GLU A 102 15.42 1.74 -0.83
CA GLU A 102 14.91 0.43 -0.45
C GLU A 102 13.55 0.61 0.25
N PRO A 103 12.46 0.06 -0.29
CA PRO A 103 11.18 0.12 0.39
C PRO A 103 11.30 -0.66 1.71
N MET A 104 10.99 -0.02 2.84
CA MET A 104 10.70 -0.78 4.07
C MET A 104 9.44 -1.61 3.83
N ASN A 105 9.15 -2.56 4.73
CA ASN A 105 7.89 -3.31 4.69
C ASN A 105 6.68 -2.35 4.55
N ILE A 106 6.20 -2.12 3.33
CA ILE A 106 5.06 -1.23 3.07
C ILE A 106 3.85 -1.90 3.66
N VAL A 107 3.19 -1.21 4.59
CA VAL A 107 1.99 -1.67 5.28
C VAL A 107 0.83 -0.80 4.84
N PHE A 108 -0.18 -1.42 4.22
CA PHE A 108 -1.45 -0.80 3.95
C PHE A 108 -2.47 -1.33 4.95
N ARG A 109 -3.03 -0.44 5.78
CA ARG A 109 -4.19 -0.75 6.61
C ARG A 109 -5.42 -0.20 5.91
N PHE A 110 -6.47 -1.01 5.80
CA PHE A 110 -7.73 -0.51 5.25
C PHE A 110 -8.22 0.71 6.06
N PRO A 111 -8.58 1.81 5.39
CA PRO A 111 -8.95 3.05 6.05
C PRO A 111 -10.24 2.87 6.85
N LYS A 112 -10.38 3.68 7.90
CA LYS A 112 -11.65 3.83 8.62
C LYS A 112 -12.67 4.57 7.77
N GLU A 113 -13.92 4.52 8.20
CA GLU A 113 -15.05 5.17 7.54
C GLU A 113 -14.83 6.65 7.22
N ASP A 114 -14.21 7.40 8.13
CA ASP A 114 -13.94 8.84 8.02
C ASP A 114 -12.68 9.18 7.20
N GLU A 115 -11.89 8.16 6.85
CA GLU A 115 -10.65 8.28 6.07
C GLU A 115 -10.87 7.98 4.59
N VAL A 116 -12.07 7.49 4.21
CA VAL A 116 -12.51 7.24 2.84
C VAL A 116 -13.42 8.33 2.35
#